data_AF-A0A427B4V7-F1
#
_entry.id   AF-A0A427B4V7-F1
#
_cell.length_a   1.000
_cell.length_b   1.000
_cell.length_c   1.000
_cell.angle_alpha   90.00
_cell.angle_beta   90.00
_cell.angle_gamma   90.00
#
_symmetry.space_group_name_H-M   'P 1'
#
loop_
_entity.id
_entity.type
_entity.pdbx_description
1 polymer ?
#
loop_
_entity_poly.entity_id
_entity_poly.type
_entity_poly.pdbx_seq_one_letter_code
_entity_poly.pdbx_strand_id
1 'polypeptide(L)'
;MCSNAENVKDDLNGLDKAVSAVLGQRTIERNQLLVAIAKSKFTKQRDDKGDKVTKPEELVRLYDLLIQNTSDLSDLVSSGRDRNPEEVTLVEESGKRAEAYLLFCHAHSLADTALEKLQMTSNPDQVLLEMLDVYESAVGDHNSKVVPRIERFPPPFQAAPCNPIVLDIAYSSIEFPSLENRMKKDKKGIFSRLWR
;
A
#
# COMPACT_ATOMS: atom_id res chain seq x y z
N MET A 1 -4.57 -3.82 49.04
CA MET A 1 -5.49 -2.93 48.29
C MET A 1 -4.83 -2.22 47.10
N CYS A 2 -3.49 -2.14 46.99
CA CYS A 2 -2.82 -1.54 45.81
C CYS A 2 -2.97 -2.32 44.50
N SER A 3 -3.17 -3.64 44.54
CA SER A 3 -3.22 -4.48 43.32
C SER A 3 -4.40 -4.20 42.40
N ASN A 4 -5.53 -3.70 42.92
CA ASN A 4 -6.69 -3.37 42.10
C ASN A 4 -6.49 -2.04 41.35
N ALA A 5 -5.79 -1.08 41.94
CA ALA A 5 -5.63 0.25 41.34
C ALA A 5 -4.63 0.22 40.16
N GLU A 6 -3.56 -0.57 40.29
CA GLU A 6 -2.58 -0.79 39.22
C GLU A 6 -3.22 -1.51 38.03
N ASN A 7 -4.00 -2.57 38.28
CA ASN A 7 -4.68 -3.34 37.23
C ASN A 7 -5.70 -2.48 36.47
N VAL A 8 -6.50 -1.68 37.18
CA VAL A 8 -7.46 -0.74 36.55
C VAL A 8 -6.74 0.32 35.70
N LYS A 9 -5.55 0.77 36.12
CA LYS A 9 -4.75 1.74 35.37
C LYS A 9 -4.19 1.13 34.07
N ASP A 10 -3.75 -0.12 34.11
CA ASP A 10 -3.27 -0.84 32.94
C ASP A 10 -4.41 -1.11 31.94
N ASP A 11 -5.59 -1.50 32.43
CA ASP A 11 -6.80 -1.66 31.60
C ASP A 11 -7.21 -0.34 30.92
N LEU A 12 -7.17 0.77 31.66
CA LEU A 12 -7.50 2.09 31.13
C LEU A 12 -6.51 2.51 30.02
N ASN A 13 -5.22 2.24 30.23
CA ASN A 13 -4.16 2.52 29.27
C ASN A 13 -4.28 1.64 28.02
N GLY A 14 -4.62 0.35 28.19
CA GLY A 14 -4.90 -0.56 27.08
C GLY A 14 -6.09 -0.10 26.25
N LEU A 15 -7.16 0.35 26.90
CA LEU A 15 -8.35 0.89 26.23
C LEU A 15 -8.04 2.19 25.48
N ASP A 16 -7.31 3.12 26.09
CA ASP A 16 -6.90 4.37 25.45
C ASP A 16 -6.08 4.10 24.18
N LYS A 17 -5.08 3.21 24.27
CA LYS A 17 -4.29 2.77 23.11
C LYS A 17 -5.16 2.16 22.01
N ALA A 18 -6.12 1.32 22.36
CA ALA A 18 -7.03 0.70 21.39
C ALA A 18 -7.90 1.74 20.67
N VAL A 19 -8.45 2.70 21.42
CA VAL A 19 -9.25 3.81 20.86
C VAL A 19 -8.39 4.68 19.94
N SER A 20 -7.17 5.05 20.38
CA SER A 20 -6.22 5.81 19.56
C SER A 20 -5.82 5.07 18.29
N ALA A 21 -5.62 3.75 18.35
CA ALA A 21 -5.32 2.94 17.19
C ALA A 21 -6.47 2.91 16.17
N VAL A 22 -7.72 2.76 16.65
CA VAL A 22 -8.91 2.82 15.79
C VAL A 22 -9.05 4.19 15.13
N LEU A 23 -8.84 5.27 15.88
CA LEU A 23 -8.86 6.64 15.34
C LEU A 23 -7.76 6.86 14.29
N GLY A 24 -6.55 6.36 14.54
CA GLY A 24 -5.44 6.38 13.60
C GLY A 24 -5.77 5.64 12.30
N GLN A 25 -6.32 4.43 12.41
CA GLN A 25 -6.74 3.62 11.26
C GLN A 25 -7.80 4.33 10.43
N ARG A 26 -8.84 4.91 11.06
CA ARG A 26 -9.87 5.70 10.35
C ARG A 26 -9.29 6.94 9.66
N THR A 27 -8.26 7.55 10.24
CA THR A 27 -7.55 8.68 9.64
C THR A 27 -6.79 8.25 8.38
N ILE A 28 -6.16 7.07 8.41
CA ILE A 28 -5.48 6.47 7.25
C ILE A 28 -6.49 6.16 6.15
N GLU A 29 -7.59 5.49 6.46
CA GLU A 29 -8.65 5.15 5.48
C GLU A 29 -9.20 6.41 4.78
N ARG A 30 -9.52 7.45 5.55
CA ARG A 30 -9.95 8.74 5.00
C ARG A 30 -8.88 9.32 4.07
N ASN A 31 -7.61 9.30 4.46
CA ASN A 31 -6.53 9.87 3.67
C ASN A 31 -6.25 9.05 2.40
N GLN A 32 -6.42 7.73 2.42
CA GLN A 32 -6.37 6.87 1.24
C GLN A 32 -7.45 7.27 0.22
N LEU A 33 -8.68 7.58 0.67
CA LEU A 33 -9.74 8.10 -0.20
C LEU A 33 -9.38 9.46 -0.81
N LEU A 34 -8.79 10.37 -0.02
CA LEU A 34 -8.31 11.66 -0.53
C LEU A 34 -7.25 11.48 -1.62
N VAL A 35 -6.33 10.53 -1.42
CA VAL A 35 -5.31 10.18 -2.42
C VAL A 35 -5.94 9.59 -3.68
N ALA A 36 -6.93 8.69 -3.55
CA ALA A 36 -7.63 8.12 -4.70
C ALA A 36 -8.35 9.21 -5.53
N ILE A 37 -9.03 10.13 -4.86
CA ILE A 37 -9.67 11.29 -5.50
C ILE A 37 -8.62 12.17 -6.18
N ALA A 38 -7.54 12.53 -5.47
CA ALA A 38 -6.45 13.35 -5.98
C ALA A 38 -5.80 12.73 -7.23
N LYS A 39 -5.48 11.43 -7.19
CA LYS A 39 -4.94 10.69 -8.34
C LYS A 39 -5.92 10.71 -9.51
N SER A 40 -7.21 10.45 -9.28
CA SER A 40 -8.21 10.48 -10.35
C SER A 40 -8.34 11.86 -11.00
N LYS A 41 -8.19 12.95 -10.24
CA LYS A 41 -8.18 14.33 -10.76
C LYS A 41 -6.87 14.67 -11.48
N PHE A 42 -5.77 14.03 -11.10
CA PHE A 42 -4.46 14.22 -11.72
C PHE A 42 -4.34 13.50 -13.07
N THR A 43 -4.97 12.33 -13.22
CA THR A 43 -4.89 11.52 -14.45
C THR A 43 -5.96 11.86 -15.49
N LYS A 44 -7.11 12.44 -15.10
CA LYS A 44 -8.13 12.87 -16.06
C LYS A 44 -7.68 14.16 -16.75
N GLN A 45 -7.56 14.12 -18.08
CA GLN A 45 -7.52 15.35 -18.87
C GLN A 45 -8.79 16.17 -18.65
N ARG A 46 -8.62 17.49 -18.70
CA ARG A 46 -9.58 18.52 -18.28
C ARG A 46 -10.91 18.44 -19.05
N ASP A 47 -11.93 17.83 -18.45
CA ASP A 47 -13.28 17.84 -19.04
C ASP A 47 -14.30 18.73 -18.32
N ASP A 48 -13.93 19.48 -17.27
CA ASP A 48 -14.90 20.41 -16.68
C ASP A 48 -14.28 21.70 -16.15
N LYS A 49 -14.84 22.84 -16.59
CA LYS A 49 -14.35 24.21 -16.35
C LYS A 49 -14.51 24.69 -14.89
N GLY A 50 -14.90 23.81 -13.97
CA GLY A 50 -15.21 24.15 -12.59
C GLY A 50 -14.34 23.47 -11.53
N ASP A 51 -13.55 22.45 -11.87
CA ASP A 51 -12.88 21.63 -10.84
C ASP A 51 -11.45 22.12 -10.56
N LYS A 52 -11.13 22.35 -9.27
CA LYS A 52 -9.80 22.82 -8.86
C LYS A 52 -8.76 21.74 -9.16
N VAL A 53 -7.77 22.08 -9.97
CA VAL A 53 -6.65 21.19 -10.31
C VAL A 53 -5.89 20.82 -9.04
N THR A 54 -5.74 19.53 -8.76
CA THR A 54 -4.85 19.05 -7.70
C THR A 54 -3.41 19.27 -8.14
N LYS A 55 -2.67 20.06 -7.36
CA LYS A 55 -1.26 20.33 -7.64
C LYS A 55 -0.41 19.10 -7.28
N PRO A 56 0.68 18.78 -8.00
CA PRO A 56 1.52 17.63 -7.69
C PRO A 56 2.08 17.68 -6.25
N GLU A 57 2.39 18.88 -5.74
CA GLU A 57 2.88 19.08 -4.36
C GLU A 57 1.82 18.74 -3.31
N GLU A 58 0.53 18.85 -3.65
CA GLU A 58 -0.57 18.47 -2.76
C GLU A 58 -0.72 16.95 -2.68
N LEU A 59 -0.53 16.24 -3.79
CA LEU A 59 -0.54 14.78 -3.81
C LEU A 59 0.67 14.21 -3.05
N VAL A 60 1.86 14.79 -3.22
CA VAL A 60 3.06 14.41 -2.45
C VAL A 60 2.81 14.58 -0.95
N ARG A 61 2.28 15.74 -0.52
CA ARG A 61 1.94 15.97 0.90
C ARG A 61 0.93 14.95 1.45
N LEU A 62 -0.03 14.48 0.64
CA LEU A 62 -0.97 13.45 1.06
C LEU A 62 -0.29 12.09 1.28
N TYR A 63 0.72 11.75 0.46
CA TYR A 63 1.52 10.55 0.67
C TYR A 63 2.44 10.66 1.88
N ASP A 64 3.11 11.80 2.08
CA ASP A 64 3.95 12.03 3.25
C ASP A 64 3.13 11.88 4.54
N LEU A 65 1.93 12.46 4.55
CA LEU A 65 1.00 12.34 5.68
C LEU A 65 0.54 10.89 5.90
N LEU A 66 0.32 10.12 4.84
CA LEU A 66 0.00 8.69 4.97
C LEU A 66 1.16 7.92 5.56
N ILE A 67 2.39 8.12 5.08
CA ILE A 67 3.59 7.46 5.59
C ILE A 67 3.74 7.76 7.08
N GLN A 68 3.65 9.04 7.47
CA GLN A 68 3.76 9.46 8.86
C GLN A 68 2.65 8.84 9.73
N ASN A 69 1.38 8.92 9.33
CA ASN A 69 0.28 8.33 10.08
C ASN A 69 0.42 6.81 10.26
N THR A 70 0.96 6.11 9.25
CA THR A 70 1.16 4.67 9.30
C THR A 70 2.31 4.30 10.25
N SER A 71 3.38 5.10 10.26
CA SER A 71 4.48 4.96 11.23
C SER A 71 4.00 5.19 12.66
N ASP A 72 3.31 6.31 12.90
CA ASP A 72 2.79 6.67 14.23
C ASP A 72 1.83 5.60 14.76
N LEU A 73 0.98 5.03 13.90
CA LEU A 73 0.08 3.93 14.26
C LEU A 73 0.86 2.64 14.58
N SER A 74 1.90 2.33 13.81
CA SER A 74 2.76 1.17 14.06
C SER A 74 3.49 1.27 15.40
N ASP A 75 4.03 2.45 15.72
CA ASP A 75 4.71 2.74 16.99
C ASP A 75 3.74 2.67 18.17
N LEU A 76 2.55 3.26 18.04
CA LEU A 76 1.51 3.20 19.06
C LEU A 76 1.11 1.75 19.38
N VAL A 77 0.85 0.95 18.35
CA VAL A 77 0.45 -0.46 18.48
C VAL A 77 1.60 -1.31 19.04
N SER A 78 2.85 -1.01 18.65
CA SER A 78 4.05 -1.70 19.15
C SER A 78 4.47 -1.27 20.56
N SER A 79 4.02 -0.11 21.04
CA SER A 79 4.52 0.48 22.29
C SER A 79 4.21 -0.40 23.51
N GLY A 80 5.26 -0.94 24.13
CA GLY A 80 5.18 -1.73 25.36
C GLY A 80 4.63 -3.16 25.17
N ARG A 81 4.54 -3.67 23.94
CA ARG A 81 4.33 -5.10 23.68
C ARG A 81 5.67 -5.80 23.49
N ASP A 82 5.82 -6.97 24.12
CA ASP A 82 6.85 -7.91 23.72
C ASP A 82 6.44 -8.49 22.37
N ARG A 83 7.20 -8.18 21.32
CA ARG A 83 6.88 -8.68 19.97
C ARG A 83 7.04 -10.19 20.00
N ASN A 84 5.99 -10.92 19.63
CA ASN A 84 6.15 -12.36 19.50
C ASN A 84 7.20 -12.63 18.38
N PRO A 85 8.00 -13.70 18.48
CA PRO A 85 9.04 -13.98 17.49
C PRO A 85 8.49 -14.19 16.06
N GLU A 86 7.24 -14.63 15.91
CA GLU A 86 6.56 -14.81 14.62
C GLU A 86 6.25 -13.45 13.95
N GLU A 87 5.82 -12.45 14.70
CA GLU A 87 5.57 -11.08 14.22
C GLU A 87 6.87 -10.44 13.72
N VAL A 88 7.98 -10.65 14.44
CA VAL A 88 9.30 -10.17 14.02
C VAL A 88 9.71 -10.81 12.69
N THR A 89 9.54 -12.14 12.56
CA THR A 89 9.86 -12.84 11.30
C THR A 89 8.98 -12.39 10.13
N LEU A 90 7.68 -12.15 10.36
CA LEU A 90 6.77 -11.65 9.33
C LEU A 90 7.15 -10.25 8.83
N VAL A 91 7.55 -9.36 9.75
CA VAL A 91 8.03 -8.02 9.38
C VAL A 91 9.30 -8.13 8.53
N GLU A 92 10.26 -8.96 8.92
CA GLU A 92 11.47 -9.21 8.12
C GLU A 92 11.17 -9.80 6.74
N GLU A 93 10.25 -10.78 6.65
CA GLU A 93 9.82 -11.36 5.38
C GLU A 93 9.13 -10.33 4.47
N SER A 94 8.27 -9.48 5.05
CA SER A 94 7.61 -8.41 4.31
C SER A 94 8.61 -7.37 3.77
N GLY A 95 9.67 -7.08 4.54
CA GLY A 95 10.80 -6.25 4.10
C GLY A 95 11.52 -6.85 2.90
N LYS A 96 11.86 -8.15 2.95
CA LYS A 96 12.49 -8.87 1.83
C LYS A 96 11.61 -8.87 0.57
N ARG A 97 10.29 -9.00 0.73
CA ARG A 97 9.33 -8.91 -0.38
C ARG A 97 9.30 -7.51 -1.01
N ALA A 98 9.35 -6.46 -0.20
CA ALA A 98 9.39 -5.08 -0.69
C ALA A 98 10.69 -4.81 -1.47
N GLU A 99 11.83 -5.30 -0.98
CA GLU A 99 13.12 -5.21 -1.68
C GLU A 99 13.10 -5.94 -3.02
N ALA A 100 12.56 -7.17 -3.05
CA ALA A 100 12.40 -7.92 -4.29
C ALA A 100 11.51 -7.19 -5.31
N TYR A 101 10.43 -6.53 -4.86
CA TYR A 101 9.57 -5.74 -5.73
C TYR A 101 10.28 -4.50 -6.29
N LEU A 102 11.11 -3.83 -5.47
CA LEU A 102 11.94 -2.71 -5.91
C LEU A 102 12.92 -3.12 -7.00
N LEU A 103 13.62 -4.25 -6.84
CA LEU A 103 14.52 -4.82 -7.84
C LEU A 103 13.78 -5.18 -9.14
N PHE A 104 12.58 -5.78 -9.02
CA PHE A 104 11.73 -6.07 -10.16
C PHE A 104 11.36 -4.81 -10.96
N CYS A 105 10.89 -3.76 -10.28
CA CYS A 105 10.56 -2.49 -10.94
C CYS A 105 11.78 -1.85 -11.61
N HIS A 106 12.96 -1.94 -10.98
CA HIS A 106 14.19 -1.42 -11.56
C HIS A 106 14.58 -2.15 -12.85
N ALA A 107 14.58 -3.49 -12.83
CA ALA A 107 14.85 -4.31 -14.02
C ALA A 107 13.84 -4.05 -15.14
N HIS A 108 12.55 -3.91 -14.79
CA HIS A 108 11.50 -3.58 -15.75
C HIS A 108 11.75 -2.22 -16.43
N SER A 109 12.11 -1.19 -15.66
CA SER A 109 12.42 0.14 -16.21
C SER A 109 13.63 0.12 -17.16
N LEU A 110 14.66 -0.68 -16.85
CA LEU A 110 15.81 -0.86 -17.74
C LEU A 110 15.41 -1.53 -19.05
N ALA A 111 14.55 -2.56 -18.98
CA ALA A 111 14.02 -3.25 -20.15
C ALA A 111 13.18 -2.31 -21.04
N ASP A 112 12.30 -1.50 -20.44
CA ASP A 112 11.49 -0.51 -21.17
C ASP A 112 12.38 0.52 -21.88
N THR A 113 13.43 1.01 -21.19
CA THR A 113 14.40 1.95 -21.76
C THR A 113 15.16 1.33 -22.95
N ALA A 114 15.56 0.06 -22.83
CA ALA A 114 16.22 -0.67 -23.92
C ALA A 114 15.28 -0.88 -25.11
N LEU A 115 14.01 -1.15 -24.86
CA LEU A 115 12.99 -1.33 -25.89
C LEU A 115 12.72 -0.03 -26.66
N GLU A 116 12.58 1.10 -25.98
CA GLU A 116 12.44 2.42 -26.62
C GLU A 116 13.64 2.74 -27.51
N LYS A 117 14.87 2.47 -27.02
CA LYS A 117 16.09 2.64 -27.83
C LYS A 117 16.03 1.81 -29.11
N LEU A 118 15.65 0.54 -29.02
CA LEU A 118 15.52 -0.34 -30.19
C LEU A 118 14.46 0.17 -31.18
N GLN A 119 13.32 0.65 -30.69
CA GLN A 119 12.24 1.18 -31.51
C GLN A 119 12.59 2.50 -32.22
N MET A 120 13.44 3.34 -31.60
CA MET A 120 13.92 4.58 -32.20
C MET A 120 15.03 4.36 -33.25
N THR A 121 15.57 3.15 -33.37
CA THR A 121 16.64 2.85 -34.34
C THR A 121 16.06 2.37 -35.66
N SER A 122 16.57 2.92 -36.76
CA SER A 122 16.18 2.53 -38.13
C SER A 122 16.69 1.15 -38.54
N ASN A 123 17.61 0.55 -37.79
CA ASN A 123 18.27 -0.71 -38.13
C ASN A 123 18.53 -1.55 -36.85
N PRO A 124 17.54 -2.34 -36.40
CA PRO A 124 17.62 -3.08 -35.14
C PRO A 124 18.75 -4.12 -35.11
N ASP A 125 19.12 -4.65 -36.28
CA ASP A 125 20.20 -5.63 -36.42
C ASP A 125 21.57 -5.04 -36.04
N GLN A 126 21.78 -3.74 -36.29
CA GLN A 126 23.04 -3.05 -36.02
C GLN A 126 23.22 -2.79 -34.51
N VAL A 127 22.14 -2.53 -33.79
CA VAL A 127 22.14 -2.34 -32.32
C VAL A 127 22.33 -3.67 -31.59
N LEU A 128 21.67 -4.73 -32.04
CA LEU A 128 21.85 -6.07 -31.46
C LEU A 128 23.29 -6.57 -31.63
N LEU A 129 23.91 -6.27 -32.77
CA LEU A 129 25.33 -6.55 -33.01
C LEU A 129 26.25 -5.71 -32.12
N GLU A 130 25.95 -4.43 -31.89
CA GLU A 130 26.77 -3.53 -31.07
C GLU A 130 26.66 -3.83 -29.57
N MET A 131 25.50 -4.32 -29.10
CA MET A 131 25.28 -4.72 -27.70
C MET A 131 25.67 -6.16 -27.39
N LEU A 132 25.98 -6.98 -28.40
CA LEU A 132 26.35 -8.39 -28.21
C LEU A 132 27.61 -8.56 -27.34
N ASP A 133 28.53 -7.59 -27.45
CA ASP A 133 29.79 -7.55 -26.72
C ASP A 133 29.66 -6.87 -25.35
N VAL A 134 28.50 -6.24 -25.05
CA VAL A 134 28.22 -5.54 -23.81
C VAL A 134 27.49 -6.50 -22.85
N TYR A 135 28.26 -7.35 -22.17
CA TYR A 135 27.75 -8.18 -21.07
C TYR A 135 28.01 -7.51 -19.73
N GLU A 136 26.95 -7.06 -19.05
CA GLU A 136 27.02 -6.61 -17.67
C GLU A 136 26.73 -7.80 -16.73
N SER A 137 27.77 -8.28 -16.05
CA SER A 137 27.68 -9.42 -15.15
C SER A 137 26.88 -9.06 -13.90
N ALA A 138 25.79 -9.80 -13.64
CA ALA A 138 25.04 -9.72 -12.39
C ALA A 138 25.86 -10.15 -11.14
N VAL A 139 27.06 -10.69 -11.35
CA VAL A 139 28.01 -11.13 -10.31
C VAL A 139 29.13 -10.10 -10.09
N GLY A 140 29.08 -8.96 -10.79
CA GLY A 140 30.13 -7.92 -10.78
C GLY A 140 31.32 -8.26 -11.69
N ASP A 141 32.37 -7.44 -11.60
CA ASP A 141 33.56 -7.52 -12.46
C ASP A 141 34.27 -8.88 -12.40
N HIS A 142 34.98 -9.24 -13.48
CA HIS A 142 35.77 -10.48 -13.58
C HIS A 142 36.81 -10.69 -12.46
N ASN A 143 37.22 -9.62 -11.77
CA ASN A 143 38.15 -9.65 -10.65
C ASN A 143 37.48 -9.59 -9.27
N SER A 144 36.14 -9.58 -9.22
CA SER A 144 35.43 -9.61 -7.95
C SER A 144 35.63 -10.99 -7.31
N LYS A 145 36.16 -11.02 -6.08
CA LYS A 145 36.25 -12.26 -5.27
C LYS A 145 34.88 -12.62 -4.65
N VAL A 146 33.81 -11.97 -5.10
CA VAL A 146 32.47 -12.14 -4.53
C VAL A 146 31.92 -13.45 -5.09
N VAL A 147 31.70 -14.43 -4.21
CA VAL A 147 31.11 -15.70 -4.61
C VAL A 147 29.69 -15.44 -5.13
N PRO A 148 29.36 -15.83 -6.38
CA PRO A 148 28.00 -15.71 -6.90
C PRO A 148 27.02 -16.41 -5.97
N ARG A 149 26.14 -15.64 -5.32
CA ARG A 149 24.99 -16.18 -4.59
C ARG A 149 23.90 -16.57 -5.58
N ILE A 150 24.16 -17.59 -6.38
CA ILE A 150 23.15 -18.20 -7.24
C ILE A 150 22.27 -19.06 -6.34
N GLU A 151 21.14 -18.49 -5.93
CA GLU A 151 20.12 -19.20 -5.16
C GLU A 151 19.47 -20.26 -6.05
N ARG A 152 19.30 -21.48 -5.54
CA ARG A 152 18.66 -22.55 -6.32
C ARG A 152 17.17 -22.22 -6.47
N PHE A 153 16.73 -22.03 -7.72
CA PHE A 153 15.33 -21.82 -8.05
C PHE A 153 14.72 -23.05 -8.75
N PRO A 154 13.50 -23.49 -8.38
CA PRO A 154 12.72 -22.99 -7.25
C PRO A 154 13.39 -23.37 -5.91
N PRO A 155 13.24 -22.54 -4.85
CA PRO A 155 13.66 -22.93 -3.52
C PRO A 155 13.04 -24.29 -3.16
N PRO A 156 13.76 -25.17 -2.44
CA PRO A 156 13.19 -26.44 -2.03
C PRO A 156 11.93 -26.19 -1.19
N PHE A 157 10.84 -26.88 -1.52
CA PHE A 157 9.61 -26.81 -0.74
C PHE A 157 9.89 -27.24 0.70
N GLN A 158 9.72 -26.32 1.64
CA GLN A 158 9.84 -26.59 3.07
C GLN A 158 8.46 -26.40 3.70
N ALA A 159 8.05 -27.36 4.54
CA ALA A 159 6.84 -27.22 5.34
C ALA A 159 7.03 -26.05 6.31
N ALA A 160 6.27 -24.98 6.12
CA ALA A 160 6.19 -23.89 7.09
C ALA A 160 5.04 -24.17 8.05
N PRO A 161 5.24 -24.10 9.38
CA PRO A 161 4.13 -24.10 10.31
C PRO A 161 3.31 -22.85 10.06
N CYS A 162 2.11 -23.02 9.53
CA CYS A 162 1.17 -21.92 9.32
C CYS A 162 -0.06 -22.15 10.18
N ASN A 163 -0.55 -21.07 10.79
CA ASN A 163 -1.82 -21.09 11.49
C ASN A 163 -2.92 -21.51 10.50
N PRO A 164 -3.91 -22.32 10.95
CA PRO A 164 -4.99 -22.76 10.10
C PRO A 164 -5.73 -21.54 9.53
N ILE A 165 -5.99 -21.57 8.23
CA ILE A 165 -6.77 -20.52 7.57
C ILE A 165 -8.22 -20.65 8.06
N VAL A 166 -8.62 -19.77 8.97
CA VAL A 166 -10.01 -19.65 9.41
C VAL A 166 -10.67 -18.55 8.58
N LEU A 167 -11.58 -18.95 7.70
CA LEU A 167 -12.36 -18.02 6.89
C LEU A 167 -13.62 -17.62 7.67
N ASP A 168 -13.73 -16.35 8.07
CA ASP A 168 -14.94 -15.83 8.70
C ASP A 168 -16.05 -15.63 7.64
N ILE A 169 -16.81 -16.69 7.42
CA ILE A 169 -17.96 -16.71 6.51
C ILE A 169 -19.15 -15.91 7.06
N ALA A 170 -19.21 -15.64 8.37
CA ALA A 170 -20.33 -14.92 8.97
C ALA A 170 -20.35 -13.45 8.54
N TYR A 171 -19.17 -12.87 8.30
CA TYR A 171 -19.04 -11.52 7.74
C TYR A 171 -19.77 -11.38 6.39
N SER A 172 -19.72 -12.40 5.54
CA SER A 172 -20.40 -12.40 4.22
C SER A 172 -21.94 -12.44 4.31
N SER A 173 -22.47 -12.74 5.50
CA SER A 173 -23.91 -12.87 5.75
C SER A 173 -24.52 -11.64 6.44
N ILE A 174 -23.76 -10.53 6.56
CA ILE A 174 -24.27 -9.29 7.16
C ILE A 174 -25.12 -8.55 6.11
N GLU A 175 -26.44 -8.59 6.28
CA GLU A 175 -27.38 -7.76 5.53
C GLU A 175 -27.76 -6.50 6.33
N PHE A 176 -27.68 -5.33 5.69
CA PHE A 176 -28.16 -4.10 6.30
C PHE A 176 -29.69 -4.01 6.23
N PRO A 177 -30.37 -3.57 7.31
CA PRO A 177 -31.80 -3.36 7.28
C PRO A 177 -32.18 -2.24 6.31
N SER A 178 -33.30 -2.39 5.59
CA SER A 178 -33.81 -1.34 4.69
C SER A 178 -33.99 -0.01 5.42
N LEU A 179 -33.46 1.06 4.82
CA LEU A 179 -33.54 2.43 5.34
C LEU A 179 -34.71 3.23 4.75
N GLU A 180 -35.58 2.62 3.92
CA GLU A 180 -36.68 3.30 3.22
C GLU A 180 -37.66 3.99 4.17
N ASN A 181 -37.89 3.40 5.35
CA ASN A 181 -38.75 3.98 6.38
C ASN A 181 -38.13 5.21 7.07
N ARG A 182 -36.81 5.40 6.94
CA ARG A 182 -36.06 6.53 7.52
C ARG A 182 -35.77 7.61 6.48
N MET A 183 -35.93 7.32 5.19
CA MET A 183 -35.80 8.32 4.14
C MET A 183 -36.97 9.30 4.21
N LYS A 184 -36.67 10.60 4.31
CA LYS A 184 -37.69 11.64 4.15
C LYS A 184 -38.22 11.53 2.73
N LYS A 185 -39.50 11.17 2.58
CA LYS A 185 -40.16 11.19 1.27
C LYS A 185 -40.16 12.63 0.76
N ASP A 186 -39.50 12.86 -0.37
CA ASP A 186 -39.60 14.13 -1.08
C ASP A 186 -41.06 14.36 -1.46
N LYS A 187 -41.70 15.31 -0.77
CA LYS A 187 -42.95 15.89 -1.24
C LYS A 187 -42.58 16.66 -2.51
N LYS A 188 -42.80 16.06 -3.68
CA LYS A 188 -42.79 16.77 -4.96
C LYS A 188 -43.84 17.89 -4.88
N GLY A 189 -43.39 19.06 -4.42
CA GLY A 189 -44.19 20.26 -4.34
C GLY A 189 -44.59 20.69 -5.75
N ILE A 190 -45.84 21.10 -5.88
CA ILE A 190 -46.52 21.48 -7.13
C ILE A 190 -45.95 22.81 -7.70
N PHE A 191 -44.88 23.36 -7.10
CA PHE A 191 -44.30 24.67 -7.40
C PHE A 191 -43.30 24.69 -8.57
N SER A 192 -42.98 23.55 -9.21
CA SER A 192 -42.11 23.55 -10.40
C SER A 192 -42.80 24.02 -11.68
N ARG A 193 -44.07 24.46 -11.63
CA ARG A 193 -44.83 24.97 -12.78
C ARG A 193 -45.01 26.49 -12.83
N LEU A 194 -44.51 27.24 -11.84
CA LEU A 194 -44.69 28.70 -11.78
C LEU A 194 -43.46 29.51 -12.23
N TRP A 195 -42.38 28.85 -12.67
CA TRP A 195 -41.25 29.52 -13.30
C TRP A 195 -40.90 28.81 -14.61
N ARG A 196 -41.67 29.14 -15.65
CA ARG A 196 -41.26 29.03 -17.06
C ARG A 196 -41.54 30.38 -17.69
#